data_AF-A0A2D4L614-F1
#
_entry.id   AF-A0A2D4L614-F1
#
_cell.length_a   1.000
_cell.length_b   1.000
_cell.length_c   1.000
_cell.angle_alpha   90.00
_cell.angle_beta   90.00
_cell.angle_gamma   90.00
#
_symmetry.space_group_name_H-M   'P 1'
#
loop_
_entity.id
_entity.type
_entity.pdbx_description
1 polymer ?
#
loop_
_entity_poly.entity_id
_entity_poly.type
_entity_poly.pdbx_seq_one_letter_code
_entity_poly.pdbx_strand_id
1 'polypeptide(L)'
;VEAKPSQLLPTDPKQKGEKRKADAGWFHVEEQKNTNVYVTGLPPDITKDEFVEVMSKCGIVMRDLQTEEPKIKLYKDKEGNLKGDGLCCYLKRESVELALKLLDEKEIRG
;
A
#
# COMPACT_ATOMS: atom_id res chain seq x y z
N VAL A 1 39.39 -14.66 1.30
CA VAL A 1 38.35 -13.64 1.02
C VAL A 1 37.04 -14.40 0.98
N GLU A 2 36.05 -14.21 1.83
CA GLU A 2 35.68 -13.11 2.73
C GLU A 2 34.83 -13.69 3.88
N ALA A 3 34.45 -12.84 4.83
CA ALA A 3 34.17 -13.15 6.23
C ALA A 3 32.85 -13.87 6.57
N LYS A 4 32.88 -14.59 7.70
CA LYS A 4 31.81 -14.87 8.70
C LYS A 4 31.33 -13.54 9.36
N PRO A 5 30.37 -13.48 10.32
CA PRO A 5 29.24 -14.35 10.75
C PRO A 5 27.95 -13.52 11.07
N SER A 6 26.76 -14.06 11.40
CA SER A 6 26.21 -14.26 12.78
C SER A 6 24.71 -13.92 12.74
N GLN A 7 23.78 -14.89 12.82
CA GLN A 7 22.94 -15.21 13.99
C GLN A 7 22.07 -14.03 14.48
N LEU A 8 20.73 -14.12 14.58
CA LEU A 8 20.01 -14.95 15.56
C LEU A 8 18.53 -15.20 15.16
N LEU A 9 18.09 -16.46 15.30
CA LEU A 9 16.73 -16.84 15.72
C LEU A 9 16.60 -16.66 17.24
N PRO A 10 15.38 -16.60 17.82
CA PRO A 10 14.81 -17.81 18.43
C PRO A 10 13.29 -17.97 18.18
N THR A 11 12.86 -19.14 17.68
CA THR A 11 11.98 -20.15 18.34
C THR A 11 10.50 -19.72 18.40
N ASP A 12 9.53 -20.54 17.98
CA ASP A 12 9.14 -21.81 18.60
C ASP A 12 8.47 -22.83 17.62
N PRO A 13 8.53 -24.15 17.92
CA PRO A 13 8.03 -25.23 17.07
C PRO A 13 6.77 -25.92 17.62
N LYS A 14 5.88 -26.42 16.73
CA LYS A 14 5.23 -27.76 16.77
C LYS A 14 4.01 -27.79 15.84
N GLN A 15 4.13 -28.43 14.68
CA GLN A 15 3.63 -29.79 14.40
C GLN A 15 2.15 -30.01 14.73
N LYS A 16 1.31 -30.18 13.70
CA LYS A 16 0.62 -31.44 13.33
C LYS A 16 -0.56 -31.15 12.40
N GLY A 17 -0.60 -31.77 11.20
CA GLY A 17 -1.83 -31.86 10.40
C GLY A 17 -1.63 -31.72 8.89
N GLU A 18 -1.59 -32.87 8.20
CA GLU A 18 -2.10 -33.13 6.85
C GLU A 18 -1.87 -32.13 5.69
N LYS A 19 -0.90 -32.51 4.85
CA LYS A 19 -0.98 -32.56 3.36
C LYS A 19 -2.12 -31.77 2.72
N ARG A 20 -1.87 -30.50 2.39
CA ARG A 20 -2.29 -29.94 1.11
C ARG A 20 -1.09 -29.26 0.47
N LYS A 21 -0.80 -29.66 -0.77
CA LYS A 21 0.13 -28.93 -1.61
C LYS A 21 -0.48 -27.54 -1.76
N ALA A 22 0.04 -26.56 -1.03
CA ALA A 22 -0.24 -25.17 -1.31
C ALA A 22 0.48 -24.90 -2.63
N ASP A 23 -0.25 -25.15 -3.73
CA ASP A 23 0.04 -24.53 -4.99
C ASP A 23 0.40 -23.08 -4.70
N ALA A 24 1.51 -22.60 -5.25
CA ALA A 24 1.92 -21.20 -5.18
C ALA A 24 0.96 -20.36 -6.05
N GLY A 25 -0.34 -20.49 -5.80
CA GLY A 25 -1.38 -19.61 -6.28
C GLY A 25 -1.13 -18.29 -5.57
N TRP A 26 -0.43 -17.40 -6.28
CA TRP A 26 -0.51 -15.96 -6.13
C TRP A 26 -1.85 -15.61 -5.49
N PHE A 27 -1.82 -15.26 -4.20
CA PHE A 27 -3.02 -15.13 -3.37
C PHE A 27 -4.09 -14.41 -4.18
N HIS A 28 -5.20 -15.10 -4.45
CA HIS A 28 -6.40 -14.49 -4.97
C HIS A 28 -6.91 -13.63 -3.83
N VAL A 29 -6.28 -12.47 -3.64
CA VAL A 29 -6.75 -11.46 -2.71
C VAL A 29 -8.12 -11.13 -3.27
N GLU A 30 -9.16 -11.59 -2.59
CA GLU A 30 -10.54 -11.34 -3.02
C GLU A 30 -10.61 -9.83 -3.26
N GLU A 31 -10.80 -9.39 -4.50
CA GLU A 31 -10.81 -7.97 -4.88
C GLU A 31 -11.79 -7.17 -4.01
N GLN A 32 -12.81 -7.87 -3.50
CA GLN A 32 -13.75 -7.41 -2.50
C GLN A 32 -13.20 -7.12 -1.10
N LYS A 33 -11.96 -7.46 -0.77
CA LYS A 33 -11.32 -7.17 0.52
C LYS A 33 -10.16 -6.18 0.37
N ASN A 34 -9.82 -5.80 -0.86
CA ASN A 34 -8.72 -4.88 -1.11
C ASN A 34 -9.11 -3.48 -0.69
N THR A 35 -8.42 -2.96 0.31
CA THR A 35 -8.53 -1.56 0.72
C THR A 35 -7.44 -0.67 0.09
N ASN A 36 -6.66 -1.23 -0.83
CA ASN A 36 -5.58 -0.54 -1.53
C ASN A 36 -6.09 0.08 -2.82
N VAL A 37 -5.78 1.36 -3.04
CA VAL A 37 -6.12 2.13 -4.23
C VAL A 37 -4.84 2.57 -4.90
N TYR A 38 -4.71 2.24 -6.18
CA TYR A 38 -3.64 2.74 -7.02
C TYR A 38 -4.11 3.97 -7.77
N VAL A 39 -3.30 5.02 -7.77
CA VAL A 39 -3.65 6.33 -8.31
C VAL A 39 -2.55 6.80 -9.22
N THR A 40 -2.94 7.27 -10.40
CA THR A 40 -2.07 7.74 -11.48
C THR A 40 -2.44 9.15 -11.89
N GLY A 41 -1.55 9.83 -12.61
CA GLY A 41 -1.79 11.20 -13.06
C GLY A 41 -1.59 12.24 -11.95
N LEU A 42 -0.82 11.89 -10.92
CA LEU A 42 -0.44 12.84 -9.88
C LEU A 42 0.59 13.83 -10.43
N PRO A 43 0.55 15.11 -9.99
CA PRO A 43 1.54 16.09 -10.39
C PRO A 43 2.95 15.65 -9.94
N PRO A 44 4.01 15.98 -10.70
CA PRO A 44 5.38 15.57 -10.38
C PRO A 44 5.93 16.21 -9.09
N ASP A 45 5.23 17.21 -8.55
CA ASP A 45 5.55 17.87 -7.28
C ASP A 45 4.65 17.39 -6.12
N ILE A 46 3.84 16.33 -6.33
CA ILE A 46 2.91 15.81 -5.31
C ILE A 46 3.65 15.44 -4.02
N THR A 47 3.23 15.97 -2.89
CA THR A 47 3.77 15.57 -1.59
C THR A 47 2.96 14.45 -0.98
N LYS A 48 3.59 13.68 -0.08
CA LYS A 48 2.90 12.66 0.73
C LYS A 48 1.69 13.25 1.46
N ASP A 49 1.85 14.45 2.01
CA ASP A 49 0.83 15.15 2.77
C ASP A 49 -0.35 15.58 1.88
N GLU A 50 -0.05 16.20 0.72
CA GLU A 50 -1.07 16.60 -0.26
C GLU A 50 -1.86 15.39 -0.77
N PHE A 51 -1.15 14.28 -1.08
CA PHE A 51 -1.79 13.03 -1.49
C PHE A 51 -2.72 12.49 -0.39
N VAL A 52 -2.27 12.51 0.87
CA VAL A 52 -3.08 12.04 2.00
C VAL A 52 -4.28 12.95 2.22
N GLU A 53 -4.15 14.26 2.10
CA GLU A 53 -5.27 15.18 2.26
C GLU A 53 -6.36 14.94 1.19
N VAL A 54 -5.95 14.69 -0.07
CA VAL A 54 -6.89 14.33 -1.14
C VAL A 54 -7.55 13.00 -0.86
N MET A 55 -6.77 11.97 -0.51
CA MET A 55 -7.29 10.63 -0.21
C MET A 55 -8.20 10.61 1.02
N SER A 56 -7.88 11.43 2.03
CA SER A 56 -8.60 11.54 3.29
C SER A 56 -10.03 12.09 3.10
N LYS A 57 -10.24 12.92 2.07
CA LYS A 57 -11.59 13.42 1.69
C LYS A 57 -12.51 12.29 1.22
N CYS A 58 -11.96 11.23 0.65
CA CYS A 58 -12.70 10.05 0.19
C CYS A 58 -12.79 8.95 1.26
N GLY A 59 -12.08 9.07 2.39
CA GLY A 59 -12.22 8.17 3.52
C GLY A 59 -10.99 8.08 4.41
N ILE A 60 -10.94 7.07 5.28
CA ILE A 60 -9.92 7.00 6.33
C ILE A 60 -8.69 6.26 5.81
N VAL A 61 -7.62 6.99 5.50
CA VAL A 61 -6.31 6.40 5.17
C VAL A 61 -5.78 5.64 6.39
N MET A 62 -5.32 4.41 6.18
CA MET A 62 -4.72 3.59 7.22
C MET A 62 -3.46 4.30 7.72
N ARG A 63 -3.40 4.60 9.02
CA ARG A 63 -2.23 5.17 9.69
C ARG A 63 -1.57 4.11 10.56
N ASP A 64 -0.25 4.18 10.67
CA ASP A 64 0.49 3.36 11.62
C ASP A 64 0.17 3.82 13.04
N LEU A 65 -0.08 2.90 13.97
CA LEU A 65 -0.45 3.26 15.35
C LEU A 65 0.75 3.76 16.15
N GLN A 66 1.97 3.48 15.69
CA GLN A 66 3.20 3.80 16.40
C GLN A 66 3.84 5.09 15.87
N THR A 67 3.81 5.31 14.55
CA THR A 67 4.38 6.53 13.94
C THR A 67 3.33 7.57 13.55
N GLU A 68 2.04 7.23 13.62
CA GLU A 68 0.91 8.04 13.14
C GLU A 68 0.98 8.39 11.64
N GLU A 69 1.93 7.80 10.91
CA GLU A 69 2.14 8.09 9.51
C GLU A 69 1.13 7.34 8.62
N PRO A 70 0.58 8.01 7.60
CA PRO A 70 -0.33 7.39 6.64
C PRO A 70 0.40 6.38 5.76
N LYS A 71 -0.24 5.23 5.57
CA LYS A 71 0.25 4.10 4.79
C LYS A 71 0.05 4.34 3.31
N ILE A 72 0.90 5.21 2.77
CA ILE A 72 0.94 5.58 1.35
C ILE A 72 2.31 5.29 0.75
N LYS A 73 2.34 5.04 -0.56
CA LYS A 73 3.56 4.76 -1.30
C LYS A 73 3.55 5.51 -2.61
N LEU A 74 4.32 6.59 -2.69
CA LEU A 74 4.53 7.33 -3.94
C LEU A 74 5.70 6.71 -4.71
N TYR A 75 5.48 6.45 -5.99
CA TYR A 75 6.51 5.87 -6.85
C TYR A 75 7.34 6.98 -7.52
N LYS A 76 8.63 6.69 -7.65
CA LYS A 76 9.62 7.56 -8.27
C LYS A 76 10.22 6.87 -9.47
N ASP A 77 10.57 7.66 -10.48
CA ASP A 77 11.33 7.18 -11.63
C ASP A 77 12.83 6.99 -11.25
N LYS A 78 13.62 6.45 -12.18
CA LYS A 78 15.07 6.21 -12.04
C LYS A 78 15.85 7.50 -11.80
N GLU A 79 15.34 8.63 -12.28
CA GLU A 79 15.92 9.96 -12.02
C GLU A 79 15.63 10.49 -10.60
N GLY A 80 14.80 9.80 -9.82
CA GLY A 80 14.41 10.21 -8.47
C GLY A 80 13.22 11.18 -8.41
N ASN A 81 12.72 11.58 -9.57
CA ASN A 81 11.49 12.39 -9.73
C ASN A 81 10.26 11.53 -9.44
N LEU A 82 9.18 12.15 -8.94
CA LEU A 82 7.92 11.43 -8.74
C LEU A 82 7.35 11.04 -10.10
N LYS A 83 7.02 9.74 -10.24
CA LYS A 83 6.51 9.18 -11.50
C LYS A 83 5.08 9.61 -11.81
N GLY A 84 4.42 10.26 -10.85
CA GLY A 84 3.02 10.66 -10.94
C GLY A 84 2.05 9.53 -10.59
N ASP A 85 2.55 8.47 -9.95
CA ASP A 85 1.72 7.38 -9.47
C ASP A 85 2.03 6.98 -8.03
N GLY A 86 1.02 6.45 -7.35
CA GLY A 86 1.07 6.11 -5.95
C GLY A 86 0.05 5.06 -5.53
N LEU A 87 0.31 4.45 -4.39
CA LEU A 87 -0.58 3.51 -3.72
C LEU A 87 -1.05 4.10 -2.40
N CYS A 88 -2.36 4.09 -2.16
CA CYS A 88 -3.00 4.46 -0.91
C CYS A 88 -3.65 3.24 -0.27
N CYS A 89 -3.49 3.05 1.04
CA CYS A 89 -4.20 2.01 1.78
C CYS A 89 -5.26 2.64 2.69
N TYR A 90 -6.53 2.28 2.49
CA TYR A 90 -7.63 2.71 3.36
C TYR A 90 -7.87 1.73 4.51
N LEU A 91 -8.43 2.25 5.60
CA LEU A 91 -8.88 1.45 6.74
C LEU A 91 -10.16 0.67 6.41
N LYS A 92 -11.07 1.27 5.62
CA LYS A 92 -12.35 0.67 5.25
C LYS A 92 -12.48 0.53 3.75
N ARG A 93 -13.16 -0.53 3.31
CA ARG A 93 -13.47 -0.77 1.90
C ARG A 93 -14.41 0.30 1.33
N GLU A 94 -15.35 0.80 2.10
CA GLU A 94 -16.27 1.86 1.65
C GLU A 94 -15.52 3.10 1.16
N SER A 95 -14.36 3.38 1.76
CA SER A 95 -13.46 4.46 1.33
C SER A 95 -12.84 4.21 -0.05
N VAL A 96 -12.58 2.96 -0.43
CA VAL A 96 -12.10 2.60 -1.77
C VAL A 96 -13.16 2.88 -2.82
N GLU A 97 -14.39 2.43 -2.57
CA GLU A 97 -15.48 2.64 -3.52
C GLU A 97 -15.78 4.13 -3.71
N LEU A 98 -15.75 4.90 -2.61
CA LEU A 98 -15.94 6.34 -2.66
C LEU A 98 -14.78 7.05 -3.37
N ALA A 99 -13.54 6.61 -3.13
CA ALA A 99 -12.35 7.11 -3.83
C ALA A 99 -12.46 6.87 -5.33
N LEU A 100 -12.84 5.67 -5.78
CA LEU A 100 -13.04 5.37 -7.20
C LEU A 100 -14.13 6.26 -7.80
N LYS A 101 -15.27 6.42 -7.13
CA LYS A 101 -16.38 7.25 -7.67
C LYS A 101 -16.06 8.74 -7.71
N LEU A 102 -15.34 9.27 -6.71
CA LEU A 102 -15.09 10.71 -6.58
C LEU A 102 -13.78 11.16 -7.21
N LEU A 103 -12.75 10.30 -7.28
CA LEU A 103 -11.42 10.66 -7.77
C LEU A 103 -11.21 10.32 -9.25
N ASP A 104 -12.01 9.43 -9.84
CA ASP A 104 -11.89 9.07 -11.26
C ASP A 104 -12.13 10.28 -12.19
N GLU A 105 -12.99 11.21 -11.77
CA GLU A 105 -13.24 12.48 -12.48
C GLU A 105 -12.44 13.67 -11.89
N LYS A 106 -11.62 13.44 -10.86
CA LYS A 106 -11.00 14.53 -10.11
C LYS A 106 -9.60 14.82 -10.61
N GLU A 107 -9.48 15.95 -11.29
CA GLU A 107 -8.21 16.50 -11.71
C GLU A 107 -7.44 17.07 -10.50
N ILE A 108 -6.35 16.40 -10.12
CA ILE A 108 -5.45 16.92 -9.09
C ILE A 108 -4.54 17.96 -9.76
N ARG A 109 -5.07 19.20 -9.87
CA ARG A 109 -4.42 20.45 -10.32
C ARG A 109 -4.45 20.76 -11.84
N GLY A 110 -5.56 20.50 -12.54
CA GLY A 110 -5.77 20.99 -13.91
C GLY A 110 -5.29 20.07 -15.02
#